data_AF-A0A838VZD2-F1
#
_entry.id   AF-A0A838VZD2-F1
#
_cell.length_a   1.000
_cell.length_b   1.000
_cell.length_c   1.000
_cell.angle_alpha   90.00
_cell.angle_beta   90.00
_cell.angle_gamma   90.00
#
_symmetry.space_group_name_H-M   'P 1'
#
loop_
_entity.id
_entity.type
_entity.pdbx_description
1 polymer ?
#
loop_
_entity_poly.entity_id
_entity_poly.type
_entity_poly.pdbx_seq_one_letter_code
_entity_poly.pdbx_strand_id
1 'polypeptide(L)'
;MLKTGEWLSLSVLGLVVLFVFLSISFYTFLIGPNSEGPQRIIEPSSSFIQIIFLSVGPAVVLSFFTNAISRDGSKLSSLLVVSSGVILIVGMIYVSFLIPQVKHIELPLWISNTPLIFMGFGVLLFLIGVSKYRKSTQKRNTAFDSN
;
A
#
# COMPACT_ATOMS: atom_id res chain seq x y z
N MET A 1 -14.21 -14.50 17.28
CA MET A 1 -14.14 -14.65 15.81
C MET A 1 -14.03 -13.26 15.22
N LEU A 2 -13.06 -13.03 14.31
CA LEU A 2 -12.90 -11.73 13.65
C LEU A 2 -14.11 -11.46 12.73
N LYS A 3 -14.60 -10.22 12.73
CA LYS A 3 -15.71 -9.80 11.85
C LYS A 3 -15.22 -9.72 10.40
N THR A 4 -16.14 -9.84 9.43
CA THR A 4 -15.82 -9.76 7.99
C THR A 4 -15.02 -8.51 7.61
N GLY A 5 -15.32 -7.35 8.24
CA GLY A 5 -14.57 -6.11 8.01
C GLY A 5 -13.12 -6.14 8.52
N GLU A 6 -12.84 -6.93 9.57
CA GLU A 6 -11.49 -7.08 10.14
C GLU A 6 -10.63 -7.98 9.25
N TRP A 7 -11.16 -9.10 8.78
CA TRP A 7 -10.51 -9.95 7.78
C TRP A 7 -10.16 -9.19 6.52
N LEU A 8 -11.11 -8.39 6.01
CA LEU A 8 -10.90 -7.62 4.80
C LEU A 8 -9.82 -6.55 4.98
N SER A 9 -9.78 -5.91 6.14
CA SER A 9 -8.73 -4.92 6.48
C SER A 9 -7.36 -5.57 6.62
N LEU A 10 -7.30 -6.79 7.18
CA LEU A 10 -6.07 -7.57 7.27
C LEU A 10 -5.55 -7.97 5.87
N SER A 11 -6.43 -8.36 4.96
CA SER A 11 -6.04 -8.65 3.57
C SER A 11 -5.48 -7.41 2.86
N VAL A 12 -6.11 -6.23 3.05
CA VAL A 12 -5.59 -4.97 2.51
C VAL A 12 -4.19 -4.67 3.05
N LEU A 13 -3.99 -4.81 4.37
CA LEU A 13 -2.66 -4.66 4.98
C LEU A 13 -1.65 -5.62 4.34
N GLY A 14 -1.99 -6.91 4.23
CA GLY A 14 -1.11 -7.93 3.65
C GLY A 14 -0.70 -7.61 2.21
N LEU A 15 -1.67 -7.19 1.38
CA LEU A 15 -1.40 -6.81 -0.01
C LEU A 15 -0.57 -5.52 -0.14
N VAL A 16 -0.74 -4.57 0.78
CA VAL A 16 0.11 -3.37 0.81
C VAL A 16 1.53 -3.72 1.22
N VAL A 17 1.71 -4.55 2.24
CA VAL A 17 3.02 -5.04 2.67
C VAL A 17 3.70 -5.79 1.53
N LEU A 18 2.99 -6.72 0.88
CA LEU A 18 3.49 -7.47 -0.26
C LEU A 18 3.96 -6.52 -1.39
N PHE A 19 3.20 -5.47 -1.69
CA PHE A 19 3.56 -4.52 -2.74
C PHE A 19 4.86 -3.78 -2.43
N VAL A 20 5.03 -3.34 -1.18
CA VAL A 20 6.26 -2.67 -0.73
C VAL A 20 7.45 -3.61 -0.88
N PHE A 21 7.34 -4.85 -0.39
CA PHE A 21 8.42 -5.83 -0.52
C PHE A 21 8.78 -6.14 -1.98
N LEU A 22 7.79 -6.34 -2.84
CA LEU A 22 8.01 -6.59 -4.26
C LEU A 22 8.65 -5.38 -4.95
N SER A 23 8.20 -4.16 -4.62
CA SER A 23 8.80 -2.94 -5.15
C SER A 23 10.26 -2.82 -4.74
N ILE A 24 10.59 -2.97 -3.46
CA ILE A 24 11.97 -2.94 -2.97
C ILE A 24 12.81 -4.00 -3.67
N SER A 25 12.29 -5.23 -3.78
CA SER A 25 12.99 -6.34 -4.43
C SER A 25 13.25 -6.06 -5.90
N PHE A 26 12.28 -5.49 -6.61
CA PHE A 26 12.41 -5.08 -8.01
C PHE A 26 13.50 -4.04 -8.21
N TYR A 27 13.50 -2.94 -7.44
CA TYR A 27 14.54 -1.91 -7.58
C TYR A 27 15.92 -2.42 -7.15
N THR A 28 15.99 -3.23 -6.09
CA THR A 28 17.25 -3.86 -5.66
C THR A 28 17.79 -4.79 -6.74
N PHE A 29 16.91 -5.54 -7.40
CA PHE A 29 17.26 -6.40 -8.52
C PHE A 29 17.76 -5.60 -9.74
N LEU A 30 17.16 -4.44 -10.02
CA LEU A 30 17.62 -3.53 -11.08
C LEU A 30 18.98 -2.89 -10.78
N ILE A 31 19.32 -2.66 -9.51
CA ILE A 31 20.66 -2.22 -9.11
C ILE A 31 21.68 -3.35 -9.39
N GLY A 32 21.29 -4.60 -9.10
CA GLY A 32 22.12 -5.77 -9.34
C GLY A 32 23.30 -5.91 -8.36
N PRO A 33 24.00 -7.06 -8.36
CA PRO A 33 25.22 -7.24 -7.56
C PRO A 33 26.31 -6.26 -8.03
N ASN A 34 27.03 -5.65 -7.07
CA ASN A 34 28.08 -4.64 -7.31
C ASN A 34 27.63 -3.37 -8.06
N SER A 35 26.32 -3.10 -8.10
CA SER A 35 25.75 -2.00 -8.88
C SER A 35 26.00 -2.10 -10.39
N GLU A 36 26.36 -3.27 -10.93
CA GLU A 36 26.65 -3.47 -12.36
C GLU A 36 25.37 -3.68 -13.21
N GLY A 37 24.19 -3.63 -12.58
CA GLY A 37 22.91 -3.91 -13.22
C GLY A 37 22.56 -5.41 -13.24
N PRO A 38 21.38 -5.76 -13.79
CA PRO A 38 20.90 -7.13 -13.80
C PRO A 38 21.68 -7.98 -14.82
N GLN A 39 22.06 -9.20 -14.41
CA GLN A 39 22.76 -10.18 -15.24
C GLN A 39 21.91 -10.72 -16.42
N ARG A 40 20.63 -10.37 -16.48
CA ARG A 40 19.71 -10.72 -17.56
C ARG A 40 19.06 -9.45 -18.11
N ILE A 41 18.93 -9.38 -19.43
CA ILE A 41 18.17 -8.32 -20.11
C ILE A 41 16.70 -8.54 -19.78
N ILE A 42 16.14 -7.67 -18.95
CA ILE A 42 14.74 -7.73 -18.51
C ILE A 42 14.14 -6.36 -18.77
N GLU A 43 12.98 -6.33 -19.42
CA GLU A 43 12.22 -5.09 -19.57
C GLU A 43 11.63 -4.69 -18.22
N PRO A 44 12.09 -3.58 -17.60
CA PRO A 44 11.64 -3.18 -16.27
C PRO A 44 10.13 -2.93 -16.23
N SER A 45 9.59 -2.43 -17.35
CA SER A 45 8.18 -2.09 -17.52
C SER A 45 7.23 -3.25 -17.29
N SER A 46 7.45 -4.37 -17.98
CA SER A 46 6.54 -5.51 -17.95
C SER A 46 6.53 -6.19 -16.58
N SER A 47 7.72 -6.31 -15.97
CA SER A 47 7.89 -6.90 -14.64
C SER A 47 7.23 -6.05 -13.56
N PHE A 48 7.37 -4.71 -13.63
CA PHE A 48 6.76 -3.84 -12.64
C PHE A 48 5.22 -3.79 -12.75
N ILE A 49 4.67 -3.82 -13.97
CA ILE A 49 3.22 -3.93 -14.18
C ILE A 49 2.66 -5.21 -13.53
N GLN A 50 3.36 -6.35 -13.65
CA GLN A 50 2.94 -7.59 -13.01
C GLN A 50 2.88 -7.47 -11.49
N ILE A 51 3.86 -6.79 -10.87
CA ILE A 51 3.85 -6.51 -9.42
C ILE A 51 2.62 -5.70 -9.01
N ILE A 52 2.25 -4.69 -9.81
CA ILE A 52 1.05 -3.88 -9.56
C ILE A 52 -0.19 -4.75 -9.55
N PHE A 53 -0.37 -5.61 -10.57
CA PHE A 53 -1.55 -6.48 -10.66
C PHE A 53 -1.58 -7.59 -9.58
N LEU A 54 -0.42 -8.08 -9.16
CA LEU A 54 -0.34 -9.10 -8.10
C LEU A 54 -0.72 -8.53 -6.72
N SER A 55 -0.49 -7.23 -6.50
CA SER A 55 -0.53 -6.65 -5.17
C SER A 55 -1.46 -5.45 -5.03
N VAL A 56 -1.09 -4.30 -5.60
CA VAL A 56 -1.88 -3.06 -5.40
C VAL A 56 -3.22 -3.10 -6.13
N GLY A 57 -3.31 -3.73 -7.30
CA GLY A 57 -4.55 -3.92 -8.04
C GLY A 57 -5.67 -4.50 -7.16
N PRO A 58 -5.51 -5.72 -6.61
CA PRO A 58 -6.49 -6.29 -5.70
C PRO A 58 -6.62 -5.51 -4.39
N ALA A 59 -5.54 -4.91 -3.86
CA ALA A 59 -5.60 -4.10 -2.64
C ALA A 59 -6.53 -2.90 -2.76
N VAL A 60 -6.49 -2.17 -3.88
CA VAL A 60 -7.31 -0.99 -4.15
C VAL A 60 -8.79 -1.38 -4.23
N VAL A 61 -9.08 -2.44 -5.00
CA VAL A 61 -10.43 -2.97 -5.14
C VAL A 61 -10.98 -3.37 -3.77
N LEU A 62 -10.23 -4.16 -2.99
CA LEU A 62 -10.63 -4.57 -1.65
C LEU A 62 -10.81 -3.39 -0.71
N SER A 63 -9.92 -2.39 -0.75
CA SER A 63 -10.02 -1.18 0.06
C SER A 63 -11.33 -0.42 -0.21
N PHE A 64 -11.75 -0.33 -1.47
CA PHE A 64 -13.04 0.26 -1.82
C PHE A 64 -14.21 -0.54 -1.23
N PHE A 65 -14.18 -1.87 -1.35
CA PHE A 65 -15.22 -2.73 -0.78
C PHE A 65 -15.21 -2.74 0.76
N THR A 66 -14.06 -2.56 1.43
CA THR A 66 -14.02 -2.40 2.90
C THR A 66 -14.82 -1.19 3.36
N ASN A 67 -14.85 -0.10 2.57
CA ASN A 67 -15.64 1.08 2.88
C ASN A 67 -17.14 0.81 2.77
N ALA A 68 -17.56 -0.01 1.81
CA ALA A 68 -18.96 -0.40 1.64
C ALA A 68 -19.43 -1.42 2.70
N ILE A 69 -18.62 -2.45 2.99
CA ILE A 69 -19.00 -3.55 3.89
C ILE A 69 -18.87 -3.20 5.37
N SER A 70 -17.90 -2.36 5.76
CA SER A 70 -17.61 -2.09 7.17
C SER A 70 -18.55 -1.04 7.76
N ARG A 71 -19.86 -1.32 7.77
CA ARG A 71 -20.86 -0.56 8.54
C ARG A 71 -20.68 -0.70 10.07
N ASP A 72 -19.88 -1.68 10.50
CA ASP A 72 -19.74 -2.12 11.89
C ASP A 72 -18.63 -1.43 12.70
N GLY A 73 -17.89 -0.47 12.13
CA GLY A 73 -17.07 0.47 12.91
C GLY A 73 -16.09 -0.16 13.92
N SER A 74 -15.47 -1.31 13.59
CA SER A 74 -14.42 -1.89 14.45
C SER A 74 -13.19 -0.98 14.50
N LYS A 75 -12.73 -0.67 15.72
CA LYS A 75 -11.49 0.10 15.94
C LYS A 75 -10.28 -0.61 15.33
N LEU A 76 -10.25 -1.95 15.39
CA LEU A 76 -9.16 -2.76 14.84
C LEU A 76 -9.10 -2.65 13.31
N SER A 77 -10.24 -2.77 12.63
CA SER A 77 -10.32 -2.60 11.17
C SER A 77 -9.83 -1.22 10.74
N SER A 78 -10.23 -0.16 11.46
CA SER A 78 -9.79 1.21 11.14
C SER A 78 -8.28 1.38 11.36
N LEU A 79 -7.74 0.82 12.44
CA LEU A 79 -6.31 0.87 12.75
C LEU A 79 -5.48 0.15 11.68
N LEU A 80 -5.93 -1.02 11.22
CA LEU A 80 -5.26 -1.80 10.18
C LEU A 80 -5.17 -1.07 8.82
N VAL A 81 -6.21 -0.30 8.48
CA VAL A 81 -6.20 0.52 7.24
C VAL A 81 -5.30 1.74 7.40
N VAL A 82 -5.25 2.34 8.59
CA VAL A 82 -4.30 3.44 8.86
C VAL A 82 -2.86 2.94 8.79
N SER A 83 -2.56 1.79 9.40
CA SER A 83 -1.22 1.22 9.38
C SER A 83 -0.79 0.81 7.97
N SER A 84 -1.69 0.29 7.14
CA SER A 84 -1.38 -0.01 5.74
C SER A 84 -0.99 1.25 4.97
N GLY A 85 -1.72 2.36 5.13
CA GLY A 85 -1.36 3.65 4.53
C GLY A 85 0.04 4.13 4.94
N VAL A 86 0.37 4.05 6.23
CA VAL A 86 1.70 4.44 6.74
C VAL A 86 2.80 3.54 6.17
N ILE A 87 2.61 2.23 6.16
CA ILE A 87 3.57 1.27 5.62
C ILE A 87 3.82 1.54 4.13
N LEU A 88 2.76 1.84 3.36
CA LEU A 88 2.90 2.17 1.95
C LEU A 88 3.74 3.44 1.75
N ILE A 89 3.47 4.50 2.51
CA ILE A 89 4.22 5.76 2.45
C ILE A 89 5.70 5.51 2.75
N VAL A 90 6.01 4.86 3.89
CA VAL A 90 7.39 4.60 4.31
C VAL A 90 8.11 3.70 3.30
N GLY A 91 7.45 2.67 2.81
CA GLY A 91 7.99 1.79 1.78
C GLY A 91 8.34 2.52 0.49
N MET A 92 7.47 3.41 0.02
CA MET A 92 7.72 4.21 -1.19
C MET A 92 8.81 5.27 -0.98
N ILE A 93 8.93 5.86 0.23
CA ILE A 93 10.08 6.71 0.57
C ILE A 93 11.38 5.93 0.39
N TYR A 94 11.45 4.72 0.94
CA TYR A 94 12.63 3.88 0.82
C TYR A 94 12.96 3.58 -0.64
N VAL A 95 11.96 3.18 -1.43
CA VAL A 95 12.13 2.95 -2.88
C VAL A 95 12.64 4.21 -3.61
N SER A 96 12.20 5.41 -3.22
CA SER A 96 12.68 6.67 -3.81
C SER A 96 14.19 6.86 -3.66
N PHE A 97 14.79 6.34 -2.59
CA PHE A 97 16.25 6.34 -2.40
C PHE A 97 16.97 5.28 -3.23
N LEU A 98 16.29 4.23 -3.70
CA LEU A 98 16.87 3.20 -4.57
C LEU A 98 16.92 3.65 -6.03
N ILE A 99 15.97 4.47 -6.49
CA ILE A 99 15.88 4.90 -7.90
C ILE A 99 17.19 5.54 -8.40
N PRO A 100 17.81 6.51 -7.70
CA PRO A 100 19.07 7.14 -8.14
C PRO A 100 20.26 6.18 -8.22
N GLN A 101 20.17 5.00 -7.59
CA GLN A 101 21.24 3.99 -7.59
C GLN A 101 21.21 3.11 -8.83
N VAL A 102 20.11 3.13 -9.60
CA VAL A 102 19.98 2.42 -10.86
C VAL A 102 20.72 3.21 -11.95
N LYS A 103 22.01 2.93 -12.14
CA LYS A 103 22.87 3.64 -13.11
C LYS A 103 22.92 3.01 -14.50
N HIS A 104 22.61 1.71 -14.59
CA HIS A 104 22.87 0.91 -15.80
C HIS A 104 21.64 0.68 -16.68
N ILE A 105 20.45 1.12 -16.23
CA ILE A 105 19.19 0.94 -16.95
C ILE A 105 18.48 2.28 -17.01
N GLU A 106 18.13 2.73 -18.21
CA GLU A 106 17.23 3.84 -18.39
C GLU A 106 15.82 3.44 -17.97
N LEU A 107 15.39 3.98 -16.83
CA LEU A 107 14.04 3.80 -16.33
C LEU A 107 13.09 4.72 -17.09
N PRO A 108 12.00 4.21 -17.68
CA PRO A 108 10.97 5.08 -18.24
C PRO A 108 10.35 5.95 -17.14
N LEU A 109 9.95 7.17 -17.52
CA LEU A 109 9.48 8.22 -16.60
C LEU A 109 8.39 7.74 -15.62
N TRP A 110 7.51 6.84 -16.05
CA TRP A 110 6.43 6.32 -15.22
C TRP A 110 6.92 5.38 -14.10
N ILE A 111 8.01 4.63 -14.32
CA ILE A 111 8.66 3.82 -13.26
C ILE A 111 9.41 4.75 -12.31
N SER A 112 10.12 5.75 -12.82
CA SER A 112 10.81 6.74 -11.97
C SER A 112 9.84 7.50 -11.05
N ASN A 113 8.63 7.82 -11.55
CA ASN A 113 7.60 8.52 -10.78
C ASN A 113 6.69 7.60 -9.95
N THR A 114 6.90 6.28 -10.00
CA THR A 114 6.11 5.30 -9.26
C THR A 114 5.99 5.61 -7.76
N PRO A 115 7.09 5.90 -7.03
CA PRO A 115 6.99 6.12 -5.59
C PRO A 115 6.10 7.30 -5.24
N LEU A 116 6.14 8.36 -6.05
CA LEU A 116 5.31 9.54 -5.86
C LEU A 116 3.81 9.19 -5.99
N ILE A 117 3.45 8.43 -7.03
CA ILE A 117 2.07 7.99 -7.28
C ILE A 117 1.56 7.16 -6.11
N PHE A 118 2.33 6.14 -5.69
CA PHE A 118 1.90 5.24 -4.61
C PHE A 118 1.97 5.88 -3.23
N MET A 119 2.82 6.87 -3.02
CA MET A 119 2.78 7.71 -1.82
C MET A 119 1.46 8.49 -1.74
N GLY A 120 0.98 9.05 -2.86
CA GLY A 120 -0.34 9.67 -2.94
C GLY A 120 -1.48 8.71 -2.57
N PHE A 121 -1.41 7.46 -3.05
CA PHE A 121 -2.34 6.40 -2.63
C PHE A 121 -2.23 6.07 -1.13
N GLY A 122 -1.02 6.05 -0.58
CA GLY A 122 -0.80 5.85 0.86
C GLY A 122 -1.47 6.93 1.71
N VAL A 123 -1.35 8.20 1.30
CA VAL A 123 -2.05 9.33 1.94
C VAL A 123 -3.58 9.16 1.84
N LEU A 124 -4.09 8.73 0.68
CA LEU A 124 -5.51 8.48 0.51
C LEU A 124 -6.02 7.37 1.44
N LEU A 125 -5.28 6.25 1.55
CA LEU A 125 -5.59 5.17 2.49
C LEU A 125 -5.57 5.64 3.94
N PHE A 126 -4.58 6.45 4.31
CA PHE A 126 -4.48 7.05 5.63
C PHE A 126 -5.70 7.92 5.96
N LEU A 127 -6.09 8.82 5.05
CA LEU A 127 -7.26 9.69 5.22
C LEU A 127 -8.57 8.89 5.35
N ILE A 128 -8.73 7.83 4.55
CA ILE A 128 -9.87 6.92 4.63
C ILE A 128 -9.91 6.22 5.99
N GLY A 129 -8.77 5.70 6.45
CA GLY A 129 -8.65 5.03 7.75
C GLY A 129 -9.00 5.96 8.92
N VAL A 130 -8.46 7.18 8.92
CA VAL A 130 -8.72 8.19 9.96
C VAL A 130 -10.20 8.63 9.96
N SER A 131 -10.79 8.86 8.78
CA SER A 131 -12.20 9.24 8.66
C SER A 131 -13.13 8.16 9.26
N LYS A 132 -12.83 6.88 9.02
CA LYS A 132 -13.54 5.76 9.61
C LYS A 132 -13.34 5.64 11.12
N TYR A 133 -12.11 5.83 11.60
CA TYR A 133 -11.81 5.82 13.04
C TYR A 133 -12.65 6.86 13.78
N ARG A 134 -12.74 8.08 13.24
CA ARG A 134 -13.51 9.20 13.83
C ARG A 134 -15.03 8.93 13.85
N LYS A 135 -15.58 8.27 12.83
CA LYS A 135 -17.00 7.87 12.80
C LYS A 135 -17.32 6.74 13.78
N SER A 136 -16.40 5.79 13.98
CA SER A 136 -16.53 4.72 14.98
C SER A 136 -16.60 5.28 16.40
N THR A 137 -15.79 6.30 16.73
CA THR A 137 -15.82 6.96 18.04
C THR A 137 -17.10 7.76 18.29
N GLN A 138 -17.67 8.41 17.28
CA GLN A 138 -18.89 9.23 17.41
C GLN A 138 -20.13 8.38 17.79
N LYS A 139 -20.29 7.21 17.18
CA LYS A 139 -21.48 6.34 17.36
C LYS A 139 -21.62 5.78 18.78
N ARG A 140 -20.53 5.80 19.56
CA ARG A 140 -20.50 5.30 20.94
C ARG A 140 -20.89 6.37 21.97
N ASN A 141 -20.56 7.64 21.71
CA ASN A 141 -20.90 8.74 22.60
C ASN A 141 -22.41 9.02 22.61
N THR A 142 -23.07 8.90 21.46
CA THR A 142 -24.54 9.05 21.37
C THR A 142 -25.33 7.90 22.00
N ALA A 143 -24.69 6.73 22.23
CA ALA A 143 -25.31 5.59 22.92
C ALA A 143 -25.08 5.63 24.44
N PHE A 144 -24.14 6.47 24.90
CA PHE A 144 -23.87 6.69 26.32
C PHE A 144 -24.72 7.83 26.89
N ASP A 145 -25.14 8.79 26.05
CA ASP A 145 -26.03 9.91 26.42
C ASP A 145 -27.52 9.54 26.45
N SER A 146 -27.89 8.30 26.12
CA SER A 146 -29.28 7.83 26.03
C SER A 146 -29.65 6.77 27.08
N ASN A 147 -28.83 6.58 28.12
CA ASN A 147 -29.11 5.78 29.32
C ASN A 147 -28.96 6.64 30.57
#